data_AF-L8GUI9-F1
#
_entry.id   AF-L8GUI9-F1
#
_cell.length_a   1.000
_cell.length_b   1.000
_cell.length_c   1.000
_cell.angle_alpha   90.00
_cell.angle_beta   90.00
_cell.angle_gamma   90.00
#
_symmetry.space_group_name_H-M   'P 1'
#
loop_
_entity.id
_entity.type
_entity.pdbx_description
1 polymer ?
#
loop_
_entity_poly.entity_id
_entity_poly.type
_entity_poly.pdbx_seq_one_letter_code
_entity_poly.pdbx_strand_id
1 'polypeptide(L)'
;MKMKMSTLAWATLFFCQDSQWDPAQPAFGSRASFDQERAQFKELRDFFYNITRDVDLGDTAVEQGVIDQLLAKLDAKGYPRATNSFTITRSNGDITMDTGLGVNPVIDNHGGRYSLGKPMLCRDFTPVVFDYTYVTRVAKQVKFWSQAVQTSVQKQWFAFRWNITFE
;
A
#
# COMPACT_ATOMS: atom_id res chain seq x y z
N MET A 1 -5.80 25.30 -32.13
CA MET A 1 -6.21 23.88 -32.25
C MET A 1 -6.53 23.37 -30.84
N LYS A 2 -7.81 23.28 -30.44
CA LYS A 2 -8.20 22.76 -29.12
C LYS A 2 -8.22 21.23 -29.21
N MET A 3 -7.22 20.57 -28.63
CA MET A 3 -7.24 19.12 -28.46
C MET A 3 -8.42 18.75 -27.56
N LYS A 4 -9.46 18.13 -28.13
CA LYS A 4 -10.51 17.48 -27.35
C LYS A 4 -9.93 16.20 -26.77
N MET A 5 -9.48 16.27 -25.52
CA MET A 5 -9.23 15.09 -24.71
C MET A 5 -10.53 14.29 -24.64
N SER A 6 -10.50 13.01 -25.02
CA SER A 6 -11.69 12.15 -25.06
C SER A 6 -12.24 11.90 -23.66
N THR A 7 -13.54 11.67 -23.54
CA THR A 7 -14.26 11.35 -22.28
C THR A 7 -13.65 10.16 -21.53
N LEU A 8 -13.05 9.20 -22.24
CA LEU A 8 -12.30 8.07 -21.67
C LEU A 8 -11.02 8.53 -20.97
N ALA A 9 -10.27 9.48 -21.53
CA ALA A 9 -9.06 10.01 -20.91
C ALA A 9 -9.38 10.77 -19.60
N TRP A 10 -10.51 11.47 -19.55
CA TRP A 10 -10.99 12.13 -18.32
C TRP A 10 -11.42 11.13 -17.24
N ALA A 11 -12.12 10.06 -17.62
CA ALA A 11 -12.55 9.03 -16.68
C ALA A 11 -11.37 8.26 -16.06
N THR A 12 -10.35 7.91 -16.86
CA THR A 12 -9.11 7.31 -16.37
C THR A 12 -8.34 8.27 -15.46
N LEU A 13 -8.26 9.57 -15.83
CA LEU A 13 -7.62 10.58 -15.00
C LEU A 13 -8.30 10.72 -13.64
N PHE A 14 -9.63 10.73 -13.58
CA PHE A 14 -10.40 10.79 -12.32
C PHE A 14 -10.24 9.53 -11.46
N PHE A 15 -10.24 8.35 -12.08
CA PHE A 15 -10.05 7.10 -11.35
C PHE A 15 -8.65 7.01 -10.72
N CYS A 16 -7.61 7.49 -11.43
CA CYS A 16 -6.21 7.42 -11.01
C CYS A 16 -5.72 8.64 -10.23
N GLN A 17 -6.61 9.40 -9.58
CA GLN A 17 -6.21 10.48 -8.68
C GLN A 17 -5.80 9.93 -7.31
N ASP A 18 -4.92 10.68 -6.65
CA ASP A 18 -4.66 10.55 -5.22
C ASP A 18 -5.96 10.60 -4.44
N SER A 19 -5.98 9.85 -3.35
CA SER A 19 -7.09 9.90 -2.39
C SER A 19 -7.14 11.28 -1.76
N GLN A 20 -8.35 11.81 -1.68
CA GLN A 20 -8.61 13.14 -1.14
C GLN A 20 -9.35 13.00 0.19
N TRP A 21 -9.16 13.99 1.05
CA TRP A 21 -9.89 14.09 2.30
C TRP A 21 -11.41 14.19 2.04
N ASP A 22 -12.18 13.32 2.68
CA ASP A 22 -13.64 13.39 2.73
C ASP A 22 -14.07 13.62 4.20
N PRO A 23 -14.76 14.72 4.53
CA PRO A 23 -15.22 15.00 5.89
C PRO A 23 -16.26 14.01 6.42
N ALA A 24 -16.91 13.22 5.56
CA ALA A 24 -17.79 12.13 5.96
C ALA A 24 -17.03 10.83 6.29
N GLN A 25 -15.73 10.78 6.02
CA GLN A 25 -14.92 9.59 6.24
C GLN A 25 -14.64 9.38 7.74
N PRO A 26 -15.14 8.30 8.36
CA PRO A 26 -15.04 8.09 9.80
C PRO A 26 -13.61 7.81 10.29
N ALA A 27 -12.68 7.52 9.37
CA ALA A 27 -11.30 7.16 9.71
C ALA A 27 -10.41 8.35 10.16
N PHE A 28 -10.86 9.59 9.97
CA PHE A 28 -10.15 10.78 10.46
C PHE A 28 -11.14 11.84 10.97
N GLY A 29 -10.75 12.54 12.04
CA GLY A 29 -11.54 13.66 12.57
C GLY A 29 -11.24 15.00 11.90
N SER A 30 -10.21 15.07 11.04
CA SER A 30 -9.81 16.32 10.39
C SER A 30 -8.97 16.06 9.14
N ARG A 31 -8.93 17.07 8.24
CA ARG A 31 -8.00 17.09 7.12
C ARG A 31 -6.54 17.01 7.56
N ALA A 32 -6.18 17.69 8.66
CA ALA A 32 -4.82 17.68 9.18
C ALA A 32 -4.36 16.25 9.55
N SER A 33 -5.22 15.47 10.20
CA SER A 33 -4.92 14.06 10.52
C SER A 33 -4.82 13.18 9.27
N PHE A 34 -5.66 13.40 8.25
CA PHE A 34 -5.57 12.69 6.97
C PHE A 34 -4.24 12.97 6.27
N ASP A 35 -3.87 14.26 6.13
CA ASP A 35 -2.65 14.68 5.46
C ASP A 35 -1.39 14.24 6.24
N GLN A 36 -1.45 14.21 7.57
CA GLN A 36 -0.38 13.69 8.43
C GLN A 36 -0.15 12.19 8.22
N GLU A 37 -1.20 11.37 8.28
CA GLU A 37 -1.07 9.92 8.07
C GLU A 37 -0.65 9.59 6.64
N ARG A 38 -1.13 10.36 5.66
CA ARG A 38 -0.67 10.29 4.27
C ARG A 38 0.82 10.57 4.13
N ALA A 39 1.34 11.56 4.86
CA ALA A 39 2.78 11.85 4.87
C ALA A 39 3.59 10.73 5.52
N GLN A 40 3.09 10.14 6.61
CA GLN A 40 3.71 8.97 7.25
C GLN A 40 3.76 7.78 6.29
N PHE A 41 2.67 7.50 5.57
CA PHE A 41 2.66 6.46 4.54
C PHE A 41 3.73 6.68 3.47
N LYS A 42 3.84 7.91 2.95
CA LYS A 42 4.85 8.25 1.92
C LYS A 42 6.27 7.97 2.40
N GLU A 43 6.57 8.29 3.66
CA GLU A 43 7.88 7.98 4.26
C GLU A 43 8.13 6.47 4.34
N LEU A 44 7.14 5.67 4.77
CA LEU A 44 7.25 4.20 4.82
C LEU A 44 7.44 3.60 3.42
N ARG A 45 6.75 4.15 2.42
CA ARG A 45 6.87 3.79 1.01
C ARG A 45 8.24 4.13 0.44
N ASP A 46 8.79 5.30 0.78
CA ASP A 46 10.14 5.69 0.36
C ASP A 46 11.20 4.81 1.03
N PHE A 47 10.98 4.46 2.30
CA PHE A 47 11.84 3.51 3.00
C PHE A 47 11.85 2.16 2.30
N PHE A 48 10.67 1.61 1.96
CA PHE A 48 10.57 0.37 1.19
C PHE A 48 11.32 0.44 -0.13
N TYR A 49 11.13 1.50 -0.92
CA TYR A 49 11.88 1.71 -2.16
C TYR A 49 13.40 1.68 -1.92
N ASN A 50 13.88 2.43 -0.92
CA ASN A 50 15.31 2.56 -0.66
C ASN A 50 15.98 1.24 -0.24
N ILE A 51 15.30 0.42 0.57
CA ILE A 51 15.86 -0.87 1.01
C ILE A 51 15.74 -1.97 -0.05
N THR A 52 14.94 -1.75 -1.10
CA THR A 52 14.68 -2.77 -2.13
C THR A 52 15.20 -2.46 -3.52
N ARG A 53 15.56 -1.21 -3.83
CA ARG A 53 15.91 -0.79 -5.20
C ARG A 53 17.09 -1.55 -5.82
N ASP A 54 17.98 -2.10 -4.98
CA ASP A 54 19.21 -2.77 -5.39
C ASP A 54 19.25 -4.26 -4.98
N VAL A 55 18.11 -4.87 -4.59
CA VAL A 55 18.05 -6.27 -4.13
C VAL A 55 17.17 -7.15 -5.03
N ASP A 56 17.41 -8.47 -5.00
CA ASP A 56 16.61 -9.44 -5.73
C ASP A 56 15.43 -9.95 -4.89
N LEU A 57 14.25 -9.37 -5.11
CA LEU A 57 13.00 -9.81 -4.53
C LEU A 57 12.41 -11.07 -5.19
N GLY A 58 13.26 -11.95 -5.74
CA GLY A 58 12.90 -13.33 -6.08
C GLY A 58 13.52 -14.36 -5.13
N ASP A 59 14.35 -13.93 -4.20
CA ASP A 59 14.94 -14.74 -3.14
C ASP A 59 14.16 -14.56 -1.85
N THR A 60 13.59 -15.65 -1.33
CA THR A 60 12.77 -15.64 -0.10
C THR A 60 13.55 -15.18 1.13
N ALA A 61 14.87 -15.39 1.19
CA ALA A 61 15.69 -14.91 2.30
C ALA A 61 15.88 -13.38 2.24
N VAL A 62 16.03 -12.82 1.03
CA VAL A 62 16.05 -11.36 0.82
C VAL A 62 14.70 -10.76 1.18
N GLU A 63 13.60 -11.37 0.73
CA GLU A 63 12.23 -10.96 1.07
C GLU A 63 11.99 -10.95 2.59
N GLN A 64 12.45 -11.98 3.30
CA GLN A 64 12.38 -12.02 4.76
C GLN A 64 13.21 -10.89 5.41
N GLY A 65 14.42 -10.63 4.91
CA GLY A 65 15.24 -9.52 5.39
C GLY A 65 14.59 -8.13 5.15
N VAL A 66 13.78 -7.99 4.11
CA VAL A 66 12.97 -6.78 3.87
C VAL A 66 11.82 -6.69 4.88
N ILE A 67 11.13 -7.80 5.17
CA ILE A 67 10.11 -7.86 6.24
C ILE A 67 10.70 -7.41 7.58
N ASP A 68 11.88 -7.91 7.94
CA ASP A 68 12.53 -7.59 9.21
C ASP A 68 12.87 -6.10 9.30
N GLN A 69 13.37 -5.50 8.22
CA GLN A 69 13.64 -4.05 8.15
C GLN A 69 12.37 -3.20 8.24
N LEU A 70 11.28 -3.64 7.61
CA LEU A 70 9.98 -2.98 7.71
C LEU A 70 9.41 -3.04 9.13
N LEU A 71 9.51 -4.20 9.78
CA LEU A 71 9.12 -4.39 11.18
C LEU A 71 9.96 -3.54 12.13
N ALA A 72 11.27 -3.39 11.87
CA ALA A 72 12.13 -2.49 12.62
C ALA A 72 11.75 -1.01 12.40
N LYS A 73 11.34 -0.63 11.19
CA LYS A 73 10.86 0.72 10.88
C LYS A 73 9.56 1.05 11.62
N LEU A 74 8.63 0.10 11.78
CA LEU A 74 7.44 0.29 12.61
C LEU A 74 7.80 0.55 14.07
N ASP A 75 8.69 -0.27 14.64
CA ASP A 75 9.14 -0.10 16.02
C ASP A 75 9.79 1.26 16.25
N ALA A 76 10.68 1.69 15.36
CA ALA A 76 11.36 2.98 15.44
C ALA A 76 10.38 4.17 15.35
N LYS A 77 9.23 3.98 14.71
CA LYS A 77 8.14 4.97 14.65
C LYS A 77 7.19 4.90 15.86
N GLY A 78 7.34 3.91 16.73
CA GLY A 78 6.42 3.64 17.83
C GLY A 78 5.08 3.07 17.36
N TYR A 79 5.01 2.45 16.17
CA TYR A 79 3.80 1.81 15.66
C TYR A 79 3.71 0.36 16.15
N PRO A 80 2.73 0.00 17.01
CA PRO A 80 2.62 -1.35 17.53
C PRO A 80 2.34 -2.36 16.43
N ARG A 81 3.16 -3.42 16.34
CA ARG A 81 2.99 -4.51 15.37
C ARG A 81 1.67 -5.28 15.51
N ALA A 82 1.05 -5.22 16.69
CA ALA A 82 -0.26 -5.81 16.93
C ALA A 82 -1.39 -5.11 16.13
N THR A 83 -1.17 -3.85 15.76
CA THR A 83 -2.16 -3.05 15.02
C THR A 83 -1.66 -2.54 13.69
N ASN A 84 -0.35 -2.57 13.44
CA ASN A 84 0.28 -2.06 12.23
C ASN A 84 1.05 -3.16 11.51
N SER A 85 0.83 -3.29 10.20
CA SER A 85 1.56 -4.22 9.36
C SER A 85 1.73 -3.67 7.95
N PHE A 86 2.58 -4.30 7.15
CA PHE A 86 2.61 -4.08 5.72
C PHE A 86 2.15 -5.32 4.97
N THR A 87 1.53 -5.09 3.82
CA THR A 87 1.29 -6.12 2.80
C THR A 87 1.87 -5.59 1.49
N ILE A 88 2.80 -6.33 0.90
CA ILE A 88 3.45 -5.99 -0.37
C ILE A 88 3.15 -7.10 -1.36
N THR A 89 2.50 -6.78 -2.47
CA THR A 89 2.14 -7.76 -3.50
C THR A 89 2.79 -7.39 -4.83
N ARG A 90 3.49 -8.33 -5.47
CA ARG A 90 4.03 -8.13 -6.82
C ARG A 90 2.88 -8.00 -7.82
N SER A 91 3.05 -7.15 -8.83
CA SER A 91 2.01 -6.83 -9.83
C SER A 91 1.38 -8.03 -10.54
N ASN A 92 2.10 -9.15 -10.69
CA ASN A 92 1.60 -10.38 -11.29
C ASN A 92 0.96 -11.35 -10.27
N GLY A 93 1.02 -11.04 -8.98
CA GLY A 93 0.44 -11.82 -7.89
C GLY A 93 1.35 -12.91 -7.31
N ASP A 94 2.53 -13.15 -7.89
CA ASP A 94 3.37 -14.31 -7.54
C ASP A 94 4.06 -14.20 -6.17
N ILE A 95 4.20 -12.98 -5.65
CA ILE A 95 4.82 -12.72 -4.34
C ILE A 95 3.87 -11.91 -3.50
N THR A 96 3.70 -12.35 -2.26
CA THR A 96 3.14 -11.51 -1.19
C THR A 96 4.05 -11.55 0.03
N MET A 97 4.53 -10.38 0.47
CA MET A 97 5.19 -10.22 1.76
C MET A 97 4.20 -9.57 2.71
N ASP A 98 3.81 -10.26 3.77
CA ASP A 98 2.98 -9.70 4.83
C ASP A 98 3.76 -9.72 6.13
N THR A 99 3.95 -8.56 6.77
CA THR A 99 4.79 -8.53 7.97
C THR A 99 4.16 -9.20 9.19
N GLY A 100 2.86 -9.52 9.15
CA GLY A 100 2.18 -10.31 10.18
C GLY A 100 2.16 -11.82 9.91
N LEU A 101 2.28 -12.24 8.64
CA LEU A 101 2.15 -13.65 8.24
C LEU A 101 3.40 -14.25 7.57
N GLY A 102 4.39 -13.43 7.21
CA GLY A 102 5.62 -13.82 6.54
C GLY A 102 5.60 -13.67 5.02
N VAL A 103 6.54 -14.35 4.36
CA VAL A 103 6.69 -14.42 2.90
C VAL A 103 5.77 -15.47 2.29
N ASN A 104 5.14 -15.15 1.17
CA ASN A 104 4.17 -15.96 0.43
C ASN A 104 3.09 -16.62 1.32
N PRO A 105 2.43 -15.85 2.19
CA PRO A 105 1.43 -16.39 3.11
C PRO A 105 0.17 -16.83 2.35
N VAL A 106 -0.52 -17.84 2.89
CA VAL A 106 -1.83 -18.26 2.40
C VAL A 106 -2.87 -17.21 2.83
N ILE A 107 -3.13 -16.24 1.95
CA ILE A 107 -4.13 -15.20 2.17
C ILE A 107 -5.45 -15.61 1.51
N ASP A 108 -6.48 -15.75 2.34
CA ASP A 108 -7.86 -15.84 1.86
C ASP A 108 -8.20 -14.58 1.05
N ASN A 109 -8.42 -14.76 -0.26
CA ASN A 109 -8.37 -13.68 -1.25
C ASN A 109 -9.59 -12.75 -1.22
N HIS A 110 -10.56 -12.97 -0.33
CA HIS A 110 -11.83 -12.24 -0.39
C HIS A 110 -11.68 -10.73 -0.10
N GLY A 111 -10.55 -10.30 0.48
CA GLY A 111 -10.14 -8.89 0.58
C GLY A 111 -8.95 -8.46 -0.31
N GLY A 112 -8.34 -9.39 -1.07
CA GLY A 112 -7.05 -9.20 -1.77
C GLY A 112 -7.12 -8.41 -3.08
N ARG A 113 -8.33 -8.11 -3.59
CA ARG A 113 -8.49 -7.33 -4.83
C ARG A 113 -8.18 -5.84 -4.65
N TYR A 114 -8.33 -5.29 -3.44
CA TYR A 114 -8.13 -3.85 -3.20
C TYR A 114 -6.67 -3.46 -2.95
N SER A 115 -5.90 -4.32 -2.28
CA SER A 115 -4.46 -4.07 -2.04
C SER A 115 -3.68 -3.95 -3.35
N LEU A 116 -4.06 -4.74 -4.37
CA LEU A 116 -3.45 -4.72 -5.70
C LEU A 116 -4.16 -3.78 -6.68
N GLY A 117 -5.49 -3.80 -6.70
CA GLY A 117 -6.32 -3.36 -7.83
C GLY A 117 -6.09 -1.91 -8.27
N LYS A 118 -6.42 -0.94 -7.43
CA LYS A 118 -6.29 0.48 -7.79
C LYS A 118 -4.83 0.93 -7.91
N PRO A 119 -3.92 0.62 -6.96
CA PRO A 119 -2.52 1.01 -7.08
C PRO A 119 -1.89 0.47 -8.37
N MET A 120 -2.09 -0.80 -8.71
CA MET A 120 -1.52 -1.38 -9.93
C MET A 120 -2.17 -0.87 -11.21
N LEU A 121 -3.49 -0.71 -11.24
CA LEU A 121 -4.18 -0.17 -12.43
C LEU A 121 -3.70 1.25 -12.76
N CYS A 122 -3.35 2.02 -11.74
CA CYS A 122 -2.97 3.42 -11.87
C CYS A 122 -1.48 3.70 -11.65
N ARG A 123 -0.62 2.67 -11.72
CA ARG A 123 0.81 2.80 -11.39
C ARG A 123 1.54 3.94 -12.10
N ASP A 124 1.18 4.21 -13.36
CA ASP A 124 1.81 5.25 -14.18
C ASP A 124 1.42 6.68 -13.74
N PHE A 125 0.31 6.83 -13.00
CA PHE A 125 -0.11 8.08 -12.36
C PHE A 125 0.39 8.18 -10.92
N THR A 126 0.96 7.10 -10.38
CA THR A 126 1.50 7.00 -9.02
C THR A 126 0.53 7.44 -7.91
N PRO A 127 -0.78 7.12 -7.93
CA PRO A 127 -1.67 7.65 -6.94
C PRO A 127 -1.44 7.03 -5.56
N VAL A 128 -1.56 7.84 -4.53
CA VAL A 128 -1.69 7.38 -3.14
C VAL A 128 -3.14 7.02 -2.88
N VAL A 129 -3.39 5.74 -2.69
CA VAL A 129 -4.71 5.17 -2.39
C VAL A 129 -4.89 5.10 -0.88
N PHE A 130 -6.07 5.49 -0.42
CA PHE A 130 -6.56 5.29 0.93
C PHE A 130 -7.87 4.54 0.84
N ASP A 131 -8.08 3.60 1.77
CA ASP A 131 -9.37 2.97 1.97
C ASP A 131 -9.52 2.53 3.44
N TYR A 132 -10.75 2.31 3.87
CA TYR A 132 -11.06 1.75 5.17
C TYR A 132 -12.25 0.81 5.05
N THR A 133 -12.17 -0.32 5.73
CA THR A 133 -13.20 -1.36 5.63
C THR A 133 -13.20 -2.23 6.88
N TYR A 134 -14.34 -2.85 7.15
CA TYR A 134 -14.42 -3.89 8.17
C TYR A 134 -13.96 -5.22 7.57
N VAL A 135 -12.88 -5.79 8.12
CA VAL A 135 -12.37 -7.08 7.66
C VAL A 135 -12.91 -8.17 8.57
N THR A 136 -13.93 -8.88 8.08
CA THR A 136 -14.65 -9.91 8.84
C THR A 136 -13.73 -11.01 9.41
N ARG A 137 -12.69 -11.41 8.66
CA ARG A 137 -11.75 -12.46 9.08
C ARG A 137 -10.99 -12.12 10.37
N VAL A 138 -10.63 -10.85 10.55
CA VAL A 138 -9.96 -10.38 11.76
C VAL A 138 -10.93 -9.67 12.72
N ALA A 139 -12.22 -9.64 12.37
CA ALA A 139 -13.29 -8.98 13.10
C ALA A 139 -12.98 -7.54 13.54
N LYS A 140 -12.22 -6.80 12.72
CA LYS A 140 -11.71 -5.46 13.05
C LYS A 140 -11.91 -4.49 11.89
N GLN A 141 -12.00 -3.21 12.23
CA GLN A 141 -11.85 -2.14 11.26
C GLN A 141 -10.39 -2.07 10.83
N VAL A 142 -10.18 -1.96 9.52
CA VAL A 142 -8.86 -1.80 8.92
C VAL A 142 -8.91 -0.62 8.00
N LYS A 143 -8.04 0.36 8.24
CA LYS A 143 -7.70 1.38 7.26
C LYS A 143 -6.34 1.09 6.68
N PHE A 144 -6.12 1.51 5.46
CA PHE A 144 -4.84 1.35 4.81
C PHE A 144 -4.54 2.44 3.81
N TRP A 145 -3.24 2.63 3.60
CA TRP A 145 -2.70 3.41 2.51
C TRP A 145 -1.94 2.49 1.57
N SER A 146 -2.03 2.72 0.27
CA SER A 146 -1.28 1.96 -0.72
C SER A 146 -0.85 2.77 -1.92
N GLN A 147 0.24 2.34 -2.56
CA GLN A 147 0.77 2.96 -3.77
C GLN A 147 1.56 1.92 -4.56
N ALA A 148 1.57 2.06 -5.88
CA ALA A 148 2.48 1.31 -6.74
C ALA A 148 3.92 1.82 -6.56
N VAL A 149 4.84 0.90 -6.32
CA VAL A 149 6.27 1.19 -6.21
C VAL A 149 7.01 0.30 -7.20
N GLN A 150 7.81 0.90 -8.07
CA GLN A 150 8.74 0.16 -8.93
C GLN A 150 10.08 0.06 -8.22
N THR A 151 10.56 -1.16 -7.98
CA THR A 151 11.80 -1.41 -7.21
C THR A 151 12.38 -2.79 -7.56
N SER A 152 13.40 -3.24 -6.82
CA SER A 152 14.20 -4.44 -7.11
C SER A 152 15.10 -4.29 -8.34
N VAL A 153 16.16 -5.10 -8.38
CA VAL A 153 17.04 -5.24 -9.56
C VAL A 153 16.25 -5.60 -10.83
N GLN A 154 15.09 -6.24 -10.67
CA GLN A 154 14.18 -6.63 -11.75
C GLN A 154 13.26 -5.48 -12.20
N LYS A 155 13.28 -4.32 -11.53
CA LYS A 155 12.43 -3.14 -11.77
C LYS A 155 10.93 -3.49 -11.85
N GLN A 156 10.50 -4.36 -10.95
CA GLN A 156 9.12 -4.83 -10.89
C GLN A 156 8.23 -3.85 -10.14
N TRP A 157 6.95 -3.85 -10.50
CA TRP A 157 5.92 -3.11 -9.78
C TRP A 157 5.38 -3.94 -8.61
N PHE A 158 5.27 -3.28 -7.46
CA PHE A 158 4.69 -3.82 -6.24
C PHE A 158 3.60 -2.87 -5.74
N ALA A 159 2.49 -3.43 -5.27
CA ALA A 159 1.55 -2.70 -4.45
C ALA A 159 2.07 -2.69 -3.02
N PHE A 160 2.62 -1.56 -2.57
CA PHE A 160 3.04 -1.37 -1.20
C PHE A 160 1.86 -0.86 -0.38
N ARG A 161 1.47 -1.58 0.67
CA ARG A 161 0.34 -1.24 1.54
C ARG A 161 0.76 -1.20 3.00
N TRP A 162 0.38 -0.13 3.71
CA TRP A 162 0.47 -0.02 5.16
C TRP A 162 -0.93 -0.19 5.77
N ASN A 163 -1.07 -1.17 6.65
CA ASN A 163 -2.32 -1.53 7.32
C ASN A 163 -2.33 -0.99 8.75
N ILE A 164 -3.48 -0.45 9.15
CA ILE A 164 -3.74 -0.01 10.52
C ILE A 164 -5.08 -0.63 10.94
N THR A 165 -5.03 -1.56 11.89
CA THR A 165 -6.22 -2.16 12.49
C THR A 165 -6.60 -1.41 13.76
N PHE A 166 -7.90 -1.22 13.97
CA PHE A 166 -8.46 -0.55 15.14
C PHE A 166 -9.80 -1.19 15.50
N GLU A 167 -10.24 -0.92 16.74
CA GLU A 167 -11.53 -1.38 17.26
C GLU A 167 -12.71 -0.69 16.55
#